data_AF-A0AB38BH67-F1
#
_entry.id   AF-A0AB38BH67-F1
#
_cell.length_a   1.000
_cell.length_b   1.000
_cell.length_c   1.000
_cell.angle_alpha   90.00
_cell.angle_beta   90.00
_cell.angle_gamma   90.00
#
_symmetry.space_group_name_H-M   'P 1'
#
loop_
_entity.id
_entity.type
_entity.pdbx_description
1 polymer ?
#
loop_
_entity_poly.entity_id
_entity_poly.type
_entity_poly.pdbx_seq_one_letter_code
_entity_poly.pdbx_strand_id
1 'polypeptide(L)'
;MEERNTLLINQSTIIFPLGSFQEIEDELILKADKIIVDHVDQALHRGALKKLTGEGQLSENNIFATLGELAVGKKDADDLSQGITLCIPIGTGAMDVAIAGEVYRRALEKGMGYAFDFEA
;
A
#
# COMPACT_ATOMS: atom_id res chain seq x y z
N MET A 1 27.69 -3.68 -25.40
CA MET A 1 26.98 -4.66 -24.58
C MET A 1 25.79 -3.91 -24.01
N GLU A 2 24.63 -4.12 -24.60
CA GLU A 2 23.39 -3.45 -24.20
C GLU A 2 22.87 -4.21 -22.98
N GLU A 3 22.85 -3.58 -21.81
CA GLU A 3 22.17 -4.13 -20.62
C GLU A 3 20.73 -4.41 -21.04
N ARG A 4 20.37 -5.68 -21.18
CA ARG A 4 18.98 -6.07 -21.32
C ARG A 4 18.29 -5.58 -20.06
N ASN A 5 17.38 -4.62 -20.20
CA ASN A 5 16.53 -4.18 -19.11
C ASN A 5 15.81 -5.43 -18.57
N THR A 6 16.27 -5.97 -17.44
CA THR A 6 15.95 -7.32 -16.94
C THR A 6 14.53 -7.44 -16.38
N LEU A 7 13.82 -6.32 -16.26
CA LEU A 7 12.47 -6.27 -15.76
C LEU A 7 11.47 -6.66 -16.85
N LEU A 8 10.73 -7.74 -16.60
CA LEU A 8 9.59 -8.19 -17.41
C LEU A 8 8.35 -7.28 -17.27
N ILE A 9 8.47 -6.18 -16.53
CA ILE A 9 7.40 -5.24 -16.23
C ILE A 9 7.46 -4.03 -17.16
N ASN A 10 6.34 -3.69 -17.76
CA ASN A 10 6.22 -2.50 -18.61
C ASN A 10 6.24 -1.22 -17.78
N GLN A 11 6.79 -0.16 -18.36
CA GLN A 11 6.92 1.18 -17.75
C GLN A 11 5.58 1.89 -17.47
N SER A 12 4.43 1.26 -17.72
CA SER A 12 3.10 1.84 -17.45
C SER A 12 2.30 0.96 -16.48
N THR A 13 2.99 0.15 -15.68
CA THR A 13 2.37 -0.84 -14.80
C THR A 13 2.25 -0.30 -13.40
N ILE A 14 1.04 -0.44 -12.84
CA ILE A 14 0.79 -0.25 -11.41
C ILE A 14 0.79 -1.63 -10.75
N ILE A 15 1.59 -1.81 -9.71
CA ILE A 15 1.76 -3.10 -9.03
C ILE A 15 1.36 -2.96 -7.56
N PHE A 16 0.52 -3.88 -7.11
CA PHE A 16 0.09 -4.00 -5.73
C PHE A 16 0.60 -5.33 -5.14
N PRO A 17 1.81 -5.38 -4.56
CA PRO A 17 2.20 -6.51 -3.73
C PRO A 17 1.37 -6.46 -2.43
N LEU A 18 0.44 -7.39 -2.27
CA LEU A 18 -0.51 -7.44 -1.14
C LEU A 18 -0.12 -8.48 -0.08
N GLY A 19 0.87 -9.33 -0.38
CA GLY A 19 1.36 -10.37 0.51
C GLY A 19 2.14 -9.80 1.70
N SER A 20 2.17 -10.57 2.78
CA SER A 20 2.81 -10.16 4.04
C SER A 20 4.34 -10.15 4.01
N PHE A 21 4.95 -10.61 2.90
CA PHE A 21 6.40 -10.73 2.72
C PHE A 21 6.81 -10.28 1.31
N GLN A 22 8.05 -10.51 0.91
CA GLN A 22 8.57 -10.09 -0.37
C GLN A 22 7.93 -10.87 -1.54
N GLU A 23 7.08 -10.19 -2.31
CA GLU A 23 6.47 -10.70 -3.55
C GLU A 23 7.13 -10.16 -4.83
N ILE A 24 7.90 -9.08 -4.69
CA ILE A 24 8.55 -8.37 -5.80
C ILE A 24 10.07 -8.27 -5.58
N GLU A 25 10.84 -8.22 -6.66
CA GLU A 25 12.30 -8.10 -6.55
C GLU A 25 12.71 -6.72 -6.03
N ASP A 26 13.82 -6.67 -5.29
CA ASP A 26 14.41 -5.41 -4.80
C ASP A 26 14.72 -4.43 -5.94
N GLU A 27 15.16 -4.94 -7.09
CA GLU A 27 15.45 -4.14 -8.28
C GLU A 27 14.21 -3.40 -8.80
N LEU A 28 13.03 -4.03 -8.73
CA LEU A 28 11.76 -3.41 -9.12
C LEU A 28 11.40 -2.27 -8.16
N ILE A 29 11.65 -2.44 -6.86
CA ILE A 29 11.42 -1.40 -5.85
C ILE A 29 12.34 -0.20 -6.08
N LEU A 30 13.63 -0.45 -6.31
CA LEU A 30 14.62 0.61 -6.52
C LEU A 30 14.46 1.36 -7.84
N LYS A 31 13.80 0.74 -8.84
CA LYS A 31 13.49 1.36 -10.13
C LYS A 31 12.07 1.94 -10.22
N ALA A 32 11.27 1.85 -9.16
CA ALA A 32 9.93 2.40 -9.17
C ALA A 32 9.97 3.93 -9.24
N ASP A 33 9.21 4.51 -10.16
CA ASP A 33 9.08 5.96 -10.29
C ASP A 33 8.25 6.55 -9.14
N LYS A 34 7.27 5.78 -8.66
CA LYS A 34 6.40 6.16 -7.55
C LYS A 34 6.22 4.98 -6.60
N ILE A 35 6.50 5.22 -5.32
CA ILE A 35 6.15 4.29 -4.23
C ILE A 35 5.05 4.93 -3.40
N ILE A 36 3.86 4.34 -3.45
CA ILE A 36 2.68 4.75 -2.71
C ILE A 36 2.42 3.72 -1.62
N VAL A 37 2.17 4.16 -0.40
CA VAL A 37 1.96 3.28 0.76
C VAL A 37 0.67 3.63 1.49
N ASP A 38 0.16 2.77 2.37
CA ASP A 38 -0.93 3.15 3.27
C ASP A 38 -0.43 3.90 4.51
N HIS A 39 0.71 3.47 5.05
CA HIS A 39 1.38 4.11 6.18
C HIS A 39 2.91 4.03 6.03
N VAL A 40 3.56 5.19 5.99
CA VAL A 40 5.01 5.33 5.74
C VAL A 40 5.84 4.45 6.68
N ASP A 41 5.77 4.68 7.99
CA ASP A 41 6.61 3.93 8.93
C ASP A 41 6.37 2.42 8.91
N GLN A 42 5.12 1.98 8.78
CA GLN A 42 4.84 0.54 8.75
C GLN A 42 5.40 -0.10 7.49
N ALA A 43 5.25 0.56 6.34
CA ALA A 43 5.80 0.07 5.07
C ALA A 43 7.32 -0.02 5.13
N LEU A 44 8.00 0.97 5.70
CA LEU A 44 9.46 0.97 5.84
C LEU A 44 10.00 -0.10 6.80
N HIS A 45 9.19 -0.55 7.78
CA HIS A 45 9.64 -1.51 8.80
C HIS A 45 9.06 -2.94 8.63
N ARG A 46 8.17 -3.17 7.65
CA ARG A 46 7.49 -4.44 7.38
C ARG A 46 7.36 -4.71 5.88
N GLY A 47 7.00 -5.94 5.50
CA GLY A 47 6.71 -6.29 4.11
C GLY A 47 7.88 -6.06 3.16
N ALA A 48 7.57 -5.63 1.93
CA ALA A 48 8.51 -5.55 0.81
C ALA A 48 9.64 -4.52 0.99
N LEU A 49 9.39 -3.39 1.67
CA LEU A 49 10.41 -2.33 1.80
C LEU A 49 11.37 -2.51 2.98
N LYS A 50 11.03 -3.41 3.93
CA LYS A 50 11.77 -3.59 5.19
C LYS A 50 13.26 -3.85 4.98
N LYS A 51 13.60 -4.78 4.08
CA LYS A 51 14.98 -5.18 3.83
C LYS A 51 15.81 -4.00 3.32
N LEU A 52 15.33 -3.36 2.25
CA LEU A 52 16.00 -2.22 1.62
C LEU A 52 16.12 -0.99 2.54
N THR A 53 15.13 -0.78 3.40
CA THR A 53 15.19 0.26 4.44
C THR A 53 16.29 -0.06 5.46
N GLY A 54 16.34 -1.32 5.95
CA GLY A 54 17.38 -1.76 6.88
C GLY A 54 18.80 -1.73 6.30
N GLU A 55 18.92 -1.87 4.98
CA GLU A 55 20.18 -1.74 4.23
C GLU A 55 20.52 -0.27 3.87
N GLY A 56 19.65 0.69 4.22
CA GLY A 56 19.85 2.11 3.95
C GLY A 56 19.65 2.53 2.49
N GLN A 57 19.07 1.66 1.66
CA GLN A 57 18.79 1.93 0.25
C GLN A 57 17.46 2.65 0.04
N LEU A 58 16.56 2.57 1.02
CA LEU A 58 15.29 3.30 1.05
C LEU A 58 15.12 4.08 2.35
N SER A 59 14.37 5.16 2.25
CA SER A 59 13.98 6.03 3.34
C SER A 59 12.60 6.63 3.06
N GLU A 60 12.05 7.39 4.01
CA GLU A 60 10.81 8.13 3.82
C GLU A 60 10.84 9.05 2.58
N ASN A 61 12.01 9.59 2.21
CA ASN A 61 12.15 10.44 1.02
C ASN A 61 11.89 9.71 -0.30
N ASN A 62 11.94 8.38 -0.31
CA ASN A 62 11.61 7.56 -1.47
C ASN A 62 10.10 7.32 -1.61
N ILE A 63 9.31 7.63 -0.59
CA ILE A 63 7.86 7.47 -0.62
C ILE A 63 7.26 8.67 -1.35
N PHE A 64 6.57 8.37 -2.45
CA PHE A 64 5.86 9.38 -3.20
C PHE A 64 4.65 9.88 -2.42
N ALA A 65 3.75 9.02 -1.98
CA ALA A 65 2.54 9.45 -1.28
C ALA A 65 1.98 8.36 -0.38
N THR A 66 1.13 8.75 0.56
CA THR A 66 0.19 7.82 1.17
C THR A 66 -1.09 7.70 0.34
N LEU A 67 -1.74 6.53 0.36
CA LEU A 67 -3.07 6.33 -0.22
C LEU A 67 -4.08 7.33 0.35
N GLY A 68 -3.94 7.69 1.63
CA GLY A 68 -4.77 8.69 2.29
C GLY A 68 -4.61 10.08 1.67
N GLU A 69 -3.37 10.53 1.42
CA GLU A 69 -3.09 11.82 0.76
C GLU A 69 -3.69 11.90 -0.64
N LEU A 70 -3.58 10.81 -1.42
CA LEU A 70 -4.20 10.72 -2.75
C LEU A 70 -5.73 10.76 -2.64
N ALA A 71 -6.31 9.97 -1.72
CA ALA A 71 -7.76 9.88 -1.56
C ALA A 71 -8.42 11.20 -1.17
N VAL A 72 -7.74 12.06 -0.39
CA VAL A 72 -8.25 13.38 0.00
C VAL A 72 -7.78 14.52 -0.92
N GLY A 73 -7.09 14.21 -2.02
CA GLY A 73 -6.58 15.20 -2.97
C GLY A 73 -5.48 16.11 -2.42
N LYS A 74 -4.78 15.71 -1.35
CA LYS A 74 -3.60 16.43 -0.84
C LYS A 74 -2.40 16.29 -1.77
N LYS A 75 -2.34 15.19 -2.51
CA LYS A 75 -1.32 14.92 -3.53
C LYS A 75 -1.99 14.33 -4.75
N ASP A 76 -1.54 14.74 -5.93
CA ASP A 76 -1.96 14.16 -7.22
C ASP A 76 -0.88 13.17 -7.66
N ALA A 77 -1.29 12.03 -8.19
CA ALA A 77 -0.37 11.04 -8.74
C ALA A 77 -0.07 11.26 -10.22
N ASP A 78 -0.58 12.33 -10.83
CA ASP A 78 -0.44 12.67 -12.24
C ASP A 78 -0.77 11.46 -13.16
N ASP A 79 -0.21 11.43 -14.37
CA ASP A 79 -0.32 10.29 -15.27
C ASP A 79 0.50 9.09 -14.75
N LEU A 80 -0.21 8.07 -14.30
CA LEU A 80 0.37 6.79 -13.84
C LEU A 80 0.88 5.91 -14.99
N SER A 81 0.65 6.29 -16.26
CA SER A 81 1.16 5.55 -17.42
C SER A 81 2.63 5.86 -17.76
N GLN A 82 3.23 6.87 -17.12
CA GLN A 82 4.58 7.37 -17.41
C GLN A 82 5.70 6.71 -16.59
N GLY A 83 5.41 5.66 -15.83
CA GLY A 83 6.41 4.97 -15.01
C GLY A 83 5.86 3.74 -14.29
N ILE A 84 6.76 3.01 -13.65
CA ILE A 84 6.41 1.92 -12.74
C ILE A 84 5.91 2.55 -11.44
N THR A 85 4.67 2.24 -11.08
CA THR A 85 4.09 2.67 -9.80
C THR A 85 3.89 1.46 -8.90
N LEU A 86 4.49 1.50 -7.71
CA LEU A 86 4.27 0.51 -6.66
C LEU A 86 3.31 1.06 -5.63
N CYS A 87 2.25 0.31 -5.36
CA CYS A 87 1.33 0.58 -4.27
C CYS A 87 1.50 -0.53 -3.23
N ILE A 88 2.16 -0.22 -2.11
CA ILE A 88 2.57 -1.20 -1.09
C ILE A 88 1.79 -0.95 0.20
N PRO A 89 0.56 -1.48 0.33
CA PRO A 89 -0.18 -1.45 1.58
C PRO A 89 0.34 -2.53 2.54
N ILE A 90 0.49 -2.19 3.82
CA ILE A 90 0.74 -3.17 4.90
C ILE A 90 -0.57 -3.62 5.56
N GLY A 91 -1.58 -2.76 5.53
CA GLY A 91 -2.81 -2.86 6.30
C GLY A 91 -2.73 -2.02 7.58
N THR A 92 -3.76 -1.23 7.83
CA THR A 92 -3.90 -0.48 9.08
C THR A 92 -5.21 -0.84 9.78
N GLY A 93 -5.14 -1.11 11.09
CA GLY A 93 -6.34 -1.44 11.87
C GLY A 93 -7.40 -0.32 11.88
N ALA A 94 -6.98 0.92 11.61
CA ALA A 94 -7.90 2.04 11.45
C ALA A 94 -8.88 1.83 10.28
N MET A 95 -8.42 1.27 9.16
CA MET A 95 -9.28 0.94 8.02
C MET A 95 -10.28 -0.16 8.37
N ASP A 96 -9.85 -1.20 9.09
CA ASP A 96 -10.71 -2.29 9.54
C ASP A 96 -11.84 -1.77 10.44
N VAL A 97 -11.50 -0.94 11.43
CA VAL A 97 -12.47 -0.35 12.36
C VAL A 97 -13.44 0.59 11.63
N ALA A 98 -12.95 1.40 10.69
CA ALA A 98 -13.79 2.31 9.92
C ALA A 98 -14.83 1.55 9.09
N ILE A 99 -14.41 0.49 8.39
CA ILE A 99 -15.32 -0.35 7.61
C ILE A 99 -16.26 -1.14 8.51
N ALA A 100 -15.77 -1.68 9.64
CA ALA A 100 -16.61 -2.37 10.62
C ALA A 100 -17.73 -1.47 11.17
N GLY A 101 -17.41 -0.21 11.48
CA GLY A 101 -18.39 0.78 11.93
C GLY A 101 -19.47 1.06 10.89
N GLU A 102 -19.10 1.20 9.62
CA GLU A 102 -20.05 1.42 8.53
C GLU A 102 -20.91 0.18 8.24
N VAL A 103 -20.31 -1.02 8.26
CA VAL A 103 -21.04 -2.28 8.13
C VAL A 103 -22.03 -2.44 9.28
N TYR A 104 -21.60 -2.17 10.52
CA TYR A 104 -22.45 -2.23 11.70
C TYR A 104 -23.64 -1.27 11.61
N ARG A 105 -23.39 -0.01 11.24
CA ARG A 105 -24.44 1.00 11.02
C ARG A 105 -25.49 0.52 10.00
N ARG A 106 -25.03 0.02 8.85
CA ARG A 106 -25.93 -0.52 7.80
C ARG A 106 -26.68 -1.77 8.23
N ALA A 107 -26.08 -2.61 9.08
CA ALA A 107 -26.76 -3.79 9.61
C ALA A 107 -27.93 -3.39 10.51
N LEU A 108 -27.73 -2.41 11.41
CA LEU A 108 -28.79 -1.87 12.27
C LEU A 108 -29.94 -1.27 11.46
N GLU A 109 -29.65 -0.47 10.43
CA GLU A 109 -30.67 0.13 9.55
C GLU A 109 -31.53 -0.91 8.82
N LYS A 110 -30.99 -2.11 8.59
CA LYS A 110 -31.66 -3.21 7.91
C LYS A 110 -32.24 -4.26 8.87
N GLY A 111 -32.15 -4.05 10.18
CA GLY A 111 -32.58 -5.04 11.18
C GLY A 111 -31.81 -6.37 11.07
N MET A 112 -30.53 -6.33 10.70
CA MET A 112 -29.67 -7.50 10.59
C MET A 112 -28.79 -7.68 11.83
N GLY A 113 -28.51 -8.94 12.18
CA GLY A 113 -27.67 -9.31 13.33
C GLY A 113 -28.49 -9.73 14.54
N TYR A 114 -27.81 -9.97 15.66
CA TYR A 114 -28.42 -10.32 16.94
C TYR A 114 -27.67 -9.61 18.08
N ALA A 115 -28.39 -9.29 19.16
CA ALA A 115 -27.77 -8.82 20.38
C ALA A 115 -27.07 -10.00 21.09
N PHE A 116 -25.84 -9.78 21.53
CA PHE A 116 -25.12 -10.73 22.37
C PHE A 116 -24.93 -10.10 23.74
N ASP A 117 -25.43 -10.78 24.77
CA ASP A 117 -25.23 -10.39 26.16
C ASP A 117 -23.90 -10.96 26.65
N PHE A 118 -22.98 -10.08 27.04
CA PHE A 118 -21.66 -10.46 27.54
C PHE A 118 -21.66 -10.72 29.06
N GLU A 119 -22.77 -10.45 29.75
CA GLU A 119 -22.90 -10.59 31.21
C GLU A 119 -23.79 -11.77 31.64
N ALA A 120 -24.34 -12.52 30.67
CA ALA A 120 -25.23 -13.66 30.91
C ALA A 120 -24.56 -14.86 31.57
#